data_AF-A0A917UXR9-F1
#
_entry.id   AF-A0A917UXR9-F1
#
_cell.length_a   1.000
_cell.length_b   1.000
_cell.length_c   1.000
_cell.angle_alpha   90.00
_cell.angle_beta   90.00
_cell.angle_gamma   90.00
#
_symmetry.space_group_name_H-M   'P 1'
#
loop_
_entity.id
_entity.type
_entity.pdbx_description
1 polymer ?
#
loop_
_entity_poly.entity_id
_entity_poly.type
_entity_poly.pdbx_seq_one_letter_code
_entity_poly.pdbx_strand_id
1 'polypeptide(L)' 'MKNRRSTVFFHATIIFGLIMLETPIVLLANNIEPMIFGLPLLVFWVLFWWLFCTIIFLIAYIKKWGKKNSI' A
#
# COMPACT_ATOMS: atom_id res chain seq x y z
N MET A 1 21.14 -1.48 -12.25
CA MET A 1 21.22 0.00 -12.19
C MET A 1 20.34 0.52 -11.08
N LYS A 2 20.91 1.07 -10.00
CA LYS A 2 20.15 1.66 -8.88
C LYS A 2 19.55 3.00 -9.33
N ASN A 3 18.34 2.96 -9.91
CA ASN A 3 17.65 4.18 -10.26
C ASN A 3 17.09 4.82 -8.97
N ARG A 4 17.71 5.93 -8.52
CA ARG A 4 17.32 6.65 -7.30
C ARG A 4 15.83 6.99 -7.32
N ARG A 5 15.28 7.37 -8.48
CA ARG A 5 13.84 7.66 -8.65
C ARG A 5 12.97 6.43 -8.37
N SER A 6 13.33 5.26 -8.90
CA SER A 6 12.61 4.01 -8.64
C SER A 6 12.68 3.59 -7.18
N THR A 7 13.80 3.86 -6.50
CA THR A 7 13.96 3.54 -5.07
C THR A 7 13.05 4.42 -4.22
N VAL A 8 13.04 5.73 -4.48
CA VAL A 8 12.14 6.66 -3.78
C VAL A 8 10.69 6.30 -4.06
N PHE A 9 10.35 5.94 -5.31
CA PHE A 9 9.01 5.50 -5.67
C PHE A 9 8.54 4.30 -4.84
N PHE A 10 9.31 3.21 -4.78
CA PHE A 10 8.89 2.04 -3.99
C PHE A 10 8.72 2.35 -2.51
N HIS A 11 9.67 3.09 -1.90
CA HIS A 11 9.53 3.49 -0.49
C HIS A 11 8.29 4.35 -0.25
N ALA A 12 8.08 5.37 -1.07
CA ALA A 12 6.93 6.26 -0.94
C ALA A 12 5.61 5.49 -1.07
N THR A 13 5.51 4.61 -2.07
CA THR A 13 4.31 3.81 -2.31
C THR A 13 4.03 2.82 -1.17
N ILE A 14 5.07 2.19 -0.60
CA ILE A 14 4.92 1.30 0.56
C ILE A 14 4.46 2.08 1.79
N ILE A 15 5.13 3.18 2.11
CA ILE A 15 4.78 4.02 3.27
C ILE A 15 3.33 4.51 3.14
N PHE A 16 2.93 4.94 1.96
CA PHE A 16 1.56 5.36 1.68
C PHE A 16 0.54 4.22 1.92
N GLY A 17 0.82 3.02 1.38
CA GLY A 17 -0.03 1.85 1.61
C GLY A 17 -0.14 1.47 3.09
N LEU A 18 0.96 1.57 3.85
CA LEU A 18 0.98 1.31 5.29
C LEU A 18 0.17 2.35 6.08
N ILE A 19 0.27 3.64 5.71
CA ILE A 19 -0.56 4.68 6.32
C ILE A 19 -2.04 4.37 6.11
N MET A 20 -2.44 3.97 4.90
CA MET A 20 -3.83 3.64 4.60
C MET A 20 -4.34 2.39 5.35
N LEU A 21 -3.45 1.47 5.73
CA LEU A 21 -3.75 0.27 6.51
C LEU A 21 -3.85 0.54 8.02
N GLU A 22 -2.86 1.23 8.58
CA GLU A 22 -2.72 1.39 10.04
C GLU A 22 -3.57 2.53 10.59
N THR A 23 -3.83 3.57 9.79
CA THR A 23 -4.57 4.72 10.26
C THR A 23 -6.08 4.54 10.08
N PRO A 24 -6.90 5.07 11.00
CA PRO A 24 -8.36 5.02 10.88
C PRO A 24 -8.91 6.01 9.85
N ILE A 25 -8.16 6.34 8.78
CA ILE A 25 -8.60 7.23 7.69
C ILE A 25 -9.89 6.72 7.05
N VAL A 26 -10.10 5.40 7.02
CA VAL A 26 -11.36 4.80 6.56
C VAL A 26 -12.59 5.31 7.34
N LEU A 27 -12.43 5.67 8.61
CA LEU A 27 -13.52 6.24 9.42
C LEU A 27 -13.95 7.61 8.90
N LEU A 28 -13.05 8.39 8.29
CA LEU A 28 -13.42 9.66 7.65
C LEU A 28 -14.36 9.42 6.46
N ALA A 29 -14.13 8.37 5.66
CA ALA A 29 -15.02 7.97 4.57
C ALA A 29 -16.35 7.39 5.08
N ASN A 30 -16.37 6.86 6.30
CA ASN A 30 -17.51 6.22 6.94
C ASN A 30 -18.46 7.21 7.66
N ASN A 31 -18.15 8.52 7.69
CA ASN A 31 -18.98 9.57 8.29
C ASN A 31 -20.05 10.15 7.33
N ILE A 32 -20.15 9.65 6.10
CA ILE A 32 -21.14 10.11 5.13
C ILE A 32 -22.46 9.38 5.42
N GLU A 33 -23.44 10.08 5.97
CA GLU A 33 -24.75 9.50 6.28
C GLU A 33 -25.54 9.23 4.97
N PRO A 34 -26.14 8.04 4.80
CA PRO A 34 -26.21 6.91 5.73
C PRO A 34 -25.00 5.97 5.61
N MET A 35 -24.58 5.37 6.74
CA MET A 35 -23.58 4.30 6.86
C MET A 35 -24.04 3.01 6.14
N ILE A 36 -24.25 3.05 4.82
CA ILE A 36 -24.71 1.89 4.04
C ILE A 36 -23.67 0.77 4.07
N PHE A 37 -22.38 1.12 4.20
CA PHE A 37 -21.28 0.18 4.05
C PHE A 37 -20.45 -0.08 5.31
N GLY A 38 -20.77 0.47 6.49
CA GLY A 38 -20.07 0.33 7.78
C GLY A 38 -18.92 -0.71 7.86
N LEU A 39 -19.20 -1.91 8.41
CA LEU A 39 -18.21 -2.99 8.53
C LEU A 39 -17.72 -3.55 7.17
N PRO A 40 -18.59 -3.79 6.17
CA PRO A 40 -18.15 -4.23 4.83
C PRO A 40 -17.11 -3.33 4.17
N LEU A 41 -17.22 -2.01 4.32
CA LEU A 41 -16.27 -1.02 3.84
C LEU A 41 -14.94 -1.16 4.54
N LEU A 42 -14.95 -1.37 5.86
CA LEU A 42 -13.74 -1.52 6.65
C LEU A 42 -12.98 -2.80 6.24
N VAL A 43 -13.71 -3.91 6.07
CA VAL A 43 -13.14 -5.17 5.57
C VAL A 43 -12.58 -5.00 4.15
N PHE A 44 -13.36 -4.40 3.23
CA PHE A 44 -12.91 -4.14 1.87
C PHE A 44 -11.68 -3.24 1.84
N TRP A 45 -11.66 -2.18 2.63
CA TRP A 45 -10.57 -1.22 2.72
C TRP A 45 -9.26 -1.91 3.15
N VAL A 46 -9.31 -2.67 4.25
CA VAL A 46 -8.14 -3.40 4.74
C VAL A 46 -7.65 -4.41 3.71
N LEU A 47 -8.53 -5.23 3.14
CA LEU A 47 -8.16 -6.24 2.15
C LEU A 47 -7.60 -5.60 0.86
N PHE A 48 -8.18 -4.48 0.42
CA PHE A 48 -7.73 -3.74 -0.75
C PHE A 48 -6.32 -3.19 -0.57
N TRP A 49 -6.06 -2.47 0.53
CA TRP A 49 -4.73 -1.90 0.78
C TRP A 49 -3.68 -2.97 1.10
N TRP A 50 -4.09 -4.06 1.74
CA TRP A 50 -3.23 -5.22 1.94
C TRP A 50 -2.81 -5.86 0.60
N LEU A 51 -3.78 -6.07 -0.30
CA LEU A 51 -3.51 -6.59 -1.64
C LEU A 51 -2.61 -5.63 -2.43
N PHE A 52 -2.88 -4.31 -2.34
CA PHE A 52 -2.06 -3.28 -2.96
C PHE A 52 -0.58 -3.37 -2.52
N CYS A 53 -0.31 -3.42 -1.21
CA CYS A 53 1.05 -3.59 -0.68
C CYS A 53 1.70 -4.88 -1.19
N THR A 54 0.94 -5.98 -1.21
CA THR A 54 1.42 -7.28 -1.70
C THR A 54 1.84 -7.22 -3.18
N ILE A 55 1.03 -6.59 -4.03
CA ILE A 55 1.34 -6.39 -5.44
C ILE A 55 2.60 -5.52 -5.60
N ILE A 56 2.74 -4.44 -4.82
CA ILE A 56 3.93 -3.58 -4.86
C ILE A 56 5.19 -4.36 -4.48
N PHE A 57 5.11 -5.20 -3.44
CA PHE A 57 6.22 -6.07 -3.05
C PHE A 57 6.54 -7.12 -4.13
N LEU A 58 5.53 -7.71 -4.76
CA LEU A 58 5.73 -8.65 -5.87
C LEU A 58 6.43 -7.96 -7.05
N ILE A 59 5.99 -6.76 -7.43
CA ILE A 59 6.63 -5.98 -8.50
C ILE A 59 8.08 -5.64 -8.13
N ALA A 60 8.34 -5.23 -6.88
CA ALA A 60 9.68 -4.94 -6.40
C ALA A 60 10.58 -6.20 -6.45
N TYR A 61 10.05 -7.36 -6.07
CA TYR A 61 10.73 -8.65 -6.14
C TYR A 61 11.09 -9.04 -7.58
N ILE A 62 10.13 -9.00 -8.51
CA ILE A 62 10.35 -9.32 -9.93
C ILE A 62 11.40 -8.39 -10.53
N LYS A 63 11.38 -7.10 -10.17
CA LYS A 63 12.38 -6.11 -10.62
C LYS A 63 13.73 -6.26 -9.91
N LYS A 64 13.91 -7.26 -9.05
CA LYS A 64 15.11 -7.49 -8.22
C LYS A 64 15.55 -6.21 -7.49
N TRP A 65 14.56 -5.45 -7.03
CA TRP A 65 14.80 -4.18 -6.36
C TRP A 65 15.62 -4.40 -5.09
N GLY A 66 16.70 -3.63 -4.92
CA GLY A 66 17.63 -3.80 -3.80
C GLY A 66 18.74 -4.84 -4.03
N LYS A 67 18.76 -5.60 -5.13
CA LYS A 67 19.87 -6.49 -5.46
C LYS A 67 21.16 -5.68 -5.65
N LYS A 68 22.07 -5.78 -4.68
CA LYS A 68 23.47 -5.37 -4.87
C LYS A 68 24.09 -6.43 -5.77
N ASN A 69 24.74 -6.02 -6.86
CA ASN A 69 25.64 -6.91 -7.58
C ASN A 69 26.86 -7.10 -6.68
N SER A 70 26.79 -8.03 -5.73
CA SER A 70 28.00 -8.60 -5.13
C SER A 70 28.62 -9.49 -6.21
N ILE A 71 29.81 -9.09 -6.65
CA ILE A 71 30.73 -9.88 -7.47
C ILE A 71 31.02 -11.19 -6.74
#